data_AF-A0A839IZK3-F1
#
_entry.id   AF-A0A839IZK3-F1
#
_cell.length_a   1.000
_cell.length_b   1.000
_cell.length_c   1.000
_cell.angle_alpha   90.00
_cell.angle_beta   90.00
_cell.angle_gamma   90.00
#
_symmetry.space_group_name_H-M   'P 1'
#
loop_
_entity.id
_entity.type
_entity.pdbx_description
1 polymer ?
#
loop_
_entity_poly.entity_id
_entity_poly.type
_entity_poly.pdbx_seq_one_letter_code
_entity_poly.pdbx_strand_id
1 'polypeptide(L)'
;ADRGSLFPCPECGQACPAHDYKELTWRHLNFFQHHCFLHARTPRTRCPEHGIKRIHVPWARKGSDFTLLFEQAAMTLMREMPVLAAARFMEVTDKRLWRMLEYYVQQNLTQWDLSAVRKLALDE
;
A
#
# COMPACT_ATOMS: atom_id res chain seq x y z
N ALA A 1 -8.10 -7.68 -20.70
CA ALA A 1 -6.98 -7.11 -21.47
C ALA A 1 -6.85 -7.93 -22.73
N ASP A 2 -6.75 -7.25 -23.86
CA ASP A 2 -6.67 -7.89 -25.17
C ASP A 2 -5.30 -8.53 -25.39
N ARG A 3 -5.21 -9.46 -26.34
CA ARG A 3 -3.92 -10.04 -26.71
C ARG A 3 -3.00 -8.94 -27.24
N GLY A 4 -1.78 -8.89 -26.74
CA GLY A 4 -0.79 -7.87 -27.11
C GLY A 4 -0.83 -6.57 -26.29
N SER A 5 -1.70 -6.46 -25.27
CA SER A 5 -1.65 -5.30 -24.37
C SER A 5 -0.28 -5.18 -23.70
N LEU A 6 0.28 -3.96 -23.74
CA LEU A 6 1.49 -3.58 -23.03
C LEU A 6 1.12 -2.89 -21.72
N PHE A 7 1.93 -3.10 -20.70
CA PHE A 7 1.76 -2.43 -19.40
C PHE A 7 3.10 -1.84 -18.94
N PRO A 8 3.08 -0.71 -18.21
CA PRO A 8 4.30 -0.06 -17.78
C PRO A 8 5.05 -0.91 -16.74
N CYS A 9 6.37 -1.05 -16.90
CA CYS A 9 7.24 -1.55 -15.84
C CYS A 9 7.10 -0.65 -14.60
N PRO A 10 6.89 -1.21 -13.39
CA PRO A 10 6.74 -0.42 -12.16
C PRO A 10 8.01 0.31 -11.70
N GLU A 11 9.16 0.09 -12.36
CA GLU A 11 10.46 0.67 -12.02
C GLU A 11 10.89 1.70 -13.06
N CYS A 12 10.98 1.33 -14.35
CA CYS A 12 11.39 2.27 -15.42
C CYS A 12 10.25 2.85 -16.27
N GLY A 13 9.00 2.42 -16.09
CA GLY A 13 7.85 2.91 -16.86
C GLY A 13 7.73 2.39 -18.30
N GLN A 14 8.74 1.68 -18.82
CA GLN A 14 8.73 1.13 -20.18
C GLN A 14 7.50 0.23 -20.41
N ALA A 15 6.84 0.40 -21.56
CA ALA A 15 5.73 -0.46 -21.97
C ALA A 15 6.24 -1.87 -22.29
N CYS A 16 5.81 -2.86 -21.50
CA CYS A 16 6.27 -4.24 -21.59
C CYS A 16 5.10 -5.22 -21.74
N PRO A 17 5.28 -6.35 -22.44
CA PRO A 17 4.24 -7.36 -22.54
C PRO A 17 3.95 -7.99 -21.18
N ALA A 18 2.69 -8.38 -20.96
CA ALA A 18 2.32 -9.19 -19.81
C ALA A 18 2.97 -10.58 -19.90
N HIS A 19 3.63 -10.99 -18.82
CA HIS A 19 4.14 -12.34 -18.63
C HIS A 19 3.04 -13.29 -18.20
N ASP A 20 2.31 -12.91 -17.14
CA ASP A 20 1.14 -13.61 -16.63
C ASP A 20 0.25 -12.65 -15.83
N TYR A 21 -0.87 -13.17 -15.31
CA TYR A 21 -1.80 -12.42 -14.48
C TYR A 21 -2.00 -13.15 -13.16
N LYS A 22 -2.03 -12.40 -12.06
CA LYS A 22 -2.35 -12.90 -10.73
C LYS A 22 -3.61 -12.25 -10.22
N GLU A 23 -4.51 -13.07 -9.69
CA GLU A 23 -5.69 -12.60 -8.99
C GLU A 23 -5.28 -12.15 -7.59
N LEU A 24 -5.66 -10.91 -7.26
CA LEU A 24 -5.31 -10.28 -5.99
C LEU A 24 -6.56 -9.69 -5.36
N THR A 25 -6.52 -9.61 -4.04
CA THR A 25 -7.60 -9.13 -3.21
C THR A 25 -7.09 -8.04 -2.28
N TRP A 26 -7.81 -6.94 -2.20
CA TRP A 26 -7.55 -5.87 -1.23
C TRP A 26 -8.76 -5.63 -0.36
N ARG A 27 -8.54 -5.48 0.95
CA ARG A 27 -9.57 -5.01 1.87
C ARG A 27 -9.82 -3.51 1.63
N HIS A 28 -11.08 -3.17 1.34
CA HIS A 28 -11.55 -1.80 1.19
C HIS A 28 -12.39 -1.38 2.41
N LEU A 29 -12.82 -0.12 2.46
CA LEU A 29 -13.74 0.38 3.48
C LEU A 29 -15.07 -0.40 3.45
N ASN A 30 -15.73 -0.50 4.60
CA ASN A 30 -17.03 -1.17 4.66
C ASN A 30 -18.06 -0.43 3.80
N PHE A 31 -18.86 -1.20 3.08
CA PHE A 31 -20.06 -0.70 2.42
C PHE A 31 -21.27 -1.23 3.17
N PHE A 32 -22.14 -0.32 3.61
CA PHE A 32 -23.33 -0.67 4.40
C PHE A 32 -22.99 -1.54 5.62
N GLN A 33 -21.89 -1.24 6.31
CA GLN A 33 -21.35 -2.02 7.44
C GLN A 33 -20.91 -3.46 7.10
N HIS A 34 -20.86 -3.84 5.83
CA HIS A 34 -20.33 -5.12 5.40
C HIS A 34 -18.88 -5.00 4.93
N HIS A 35 -18.10 -6.07 5.16
CA HIS A 35 -16.74 -6.14 4.65
C HIS A 35 -16.74 -6.06 3.12
N CYS A 36 -15.94 -5.15 2.58
CA CYS A 36 -15.77 -4.96 1.15
C CYS A 36 -14.35 -5.34 0.76
N PHE A 37 -14.26 -6.12 -0.32
CA PHE A 37 -13.01 -6.55 -0.91
C PHE A 37 -13.01 -6.23 -2.40
N LEU A 38 -11.90 -5.64 -2.85
CA LEU A 38 -11.65 -5.43 -4.27
C LEU A 38 -10.86 -6.61 -4.81
N HIS A 39 -11.39 -7.27 -5.82
CA HIS A 39 -10.74 -8.38 -6.51
C HIS A 39 -10.34 -7.93 -7.92
N ALA A 40 -9.07 -8.12 -8.30
CA ALA A 40 -8.63 -7.81 -9.65
C ALA A 40 -7.52 -8.74 -10.14
N ARG A 41 -7.59 -9.09 -11.42
CA ARG A 41 -6.52 -9.76 -12.15
C ARG A 41 -5.47 -8.73 -12.55
N THR A 42 -4.32 -8.78 -11.88
CA THR A 42 -3.22 -7.82 -12.06
C THR A 42 -2.08 -8.44 -12.85
N PRO A 43 -1.62 -7.81 -13.95
CA PRO A 43 -0.53 -8.34 -14.75
C PRO A 43 0.82 -8.23 -14.04
N ARG A 44 1.69 -9.22 -14.31
CA ARG A 44 3.13 -9.08 -14.13
C ARG A 44 3.76 -8.90 -15.51
N THR A 45 4.50 -7.83 -15.71
CA THR A 45 5.19 -7.54 -16.97
C THR A 45 6.57 -8.15 -16.99
N ARG A 46 7.05 -8.51 -18.17
CA ARG A 46 8.45 -8.91 -18.40
C ARG A 46 9.22 -7.72 -18.94
N CYS A 47 9.93 -7.01 -18.06
CA CYS A 47 10.86 -5.94 -18.42
C CYS A 47 12.23 -6.56 -18.77
N PRO A 48 12.87 -6.15 -19.88
CA PRO A 48 14.22 -6.62 -20.22
C PRO A 48 15.27 -6.29 -19.15
N GLU A 49 15.13 -5.15 -18.48
CA GLU A 49 16.10 -4.67 -17.46
C GLU A 49 15.75 -5.16 -16.05
N HIS A 50 14.48 -5.06 -15.65
CA HIS A 50 14.03 -5.29 -14.27
C HIS A 50 13.42 -6.69 -14.06
N GLY A 51 13.34 -7.51 -15.11
CA GLY A 51 12.76 -8.85 -15.08
C GLY A 51 11.24 -8.86 -14.93
N ILE A 52 10.70 -9.89 -14.26
CA ILE A 52 9.25 -10.05 -14.08
C ILE A 52 8.79 -9.25 -12.86
N LYS A 53 7.98 -8.22 -13.07
CA LYS A 53 7.48 -7.34 -12.00
C LYS A 53 5.97 -7.14 -12.13
N ARG A 54 5.28 -7.11 -10.99
CA ARG A 54 3.86 -6.77 -10.95
C ARG A 54 3.68 -5.26 -11.14
N ILE A 55 2.74 -4.86 -12.00
CA ILE A 55 2.44 -3.44 -12.21
C ILE A 55 1.91 -2.78 -10.94
N HIS A 56 1.99 -1.45 -10.87
CA HIS A 56 1.25 -0.69 -9.88
C HIS A 56 -0.22 -0.62 -10.28
N VAL A 57 -1.10 -0.75 -9.28
CA VAL A 57 -2.54 -0.51 -9.44
C VAL A 57 -2.88 0.85 -8.82
N PRO A 58 -3.85 1.60 -9.37
CA PRO A 58 -4.11 2.96 -8.91
C PRO A 58 -4.78 3.03 -7.53
N TRP A 59 -5.32 1.92 -7.02
CA TRP A 59 -6.06 1.87 -5.77
C TRP A 59 -5.30 1.24 -4.60
N ALA A 60 -4.09 0.73 -4.78
CA ALA A 60 -3.33 0.07 -3.71
C ALA A 60 -1.83 0.23 -3.89
N ARG A 61 -1.14 0.39 -2.77
CA ARG A 61 0.31 0.41 -2.73
C ARG A 61 0.90 -0.97 -3.02
N LYS A 62 2.08 -1.00 -3.64
CA LYS A 62 2.86 -2.24 -3.83
C LYS A 62 3.04 -3.00 -2.51
N GLY A 63 2.52 -4.22 -2.46
CA GLY A 63 2.66 -5.12 -1.31
C GLY A 63 1.66 -4.90 -0.19
N SER A 64 0.74 -3.93 -0.34
CA SER A 64 -0.39 -3.80 0.57
C SER A 64 -1.54 -4.70 0.17
N ASP A 65 -2.20 -5.25 1.19
CA ASP A 65 -3.47 -5.97 1.09
C ASP A 65 -4.66 -5.04 1.36
N PHE A 66 -4.43 -3.72 1.42
CA PHE A 66 -5.44 -2.68 1.60
C PHE A 66 -5.49 -1.75 0.40
N THR A 67 -6.66 -1.18 0.16
CA THR A 67 -6.78 -0.04 -0.76
C THR A 67 -6.23 1.24 -0.13
N LEU A 68 -5.79 2.21 -0.94
CA LEU A 68 -5.30 3.52 -0.48
C LEU A 68 -6.32 4.25 0.40
N LEU A 69 -7.61 4.15 0.05
CA LEU A 69 -8.70 4.76 0.86
C LEU A 69 -8.87 4.07 2.22
N PHE A 70 -8.68 2.76 2.29
CA PHE A 70 -8.64 2.06 3.57
C PHE A 70 -7.45 2.52 4.41
N GLU A 71 -6.26 2.60 3.81
CA GLU A 71 -5.06 3.06 4.51
C GLU A 71 -5.20 4.50 5.02
N GLN A 72 -5.78 5.41 4.23
CA GLN A 72 -6.07 6.78 4.63
C GLN A 72 -7.00 6.86 5.85
N ALA A 73 -8.10 6.11 5.85
CA ALA A 73 -9.03 6.07 6.98
C ALA A 73 -8.37 5.49 8.23
N ALA A 74 -7.59 4.42 8.07
CA ALA A 74 -6.84 3.80 9.15
C ALA A 74 -5.81 4.76 9.76
N MET A 75 -5.03 5.47 8.94
CA MET A 75 -4.09 6.50 9.40
C MET A 75 -4.79 7.63 10.15
N THR A 76 -5.98 8.03 9.68
CA THR A 76 -6.79 9.06 10.34
C THR A 76 -7.23 8.59 11.73
N LEU A 77 -7.74 7.37 11.85
CA LEU A 77 -8.15 6.81 13.14
C LEU A 77 -6.96 6.65 14.09
N MET A 78 -5.85 6.08 13.63
CA MET A 78 -4.65 5.87 14.47
C MET A 78 -4.02 7.16 14.99
N ARG A 79 -4.31 8.31 14.37
CA ARG A 79 -3.91 9.61 14.89
C ARG A 79 -4.73 10.02 16.12
N GLU A 80 -6.00 9.63 16.17
CA GLU A 80 -6.95 10.04 17.20
C GLU A 80 -7.15 8.99 18.29
N MET A 81 -6.71 7.73 18.08
CA MET A 81 -6.89 6.64 19.03
C MET A 81 -5.76 5.61 18.96
N PRO A 82 -5.55 4.81 20.03
CA PRO A 82 -4.56 3.74 20.01
C PRO A 82 -4.76 2.77 18.83
N VAL A 83 -3.65 2.28 18.25
CA VAL A 83 -3.68 1.37 17.09
C VAL A 83 -4.58 0.15 17.32
N LEU A 84 -4.58 -0.41 18.54
CA LEU A 84 -5.45 -1.52 18.90
C LEU A 84 -6.94 -1.16 18.85
N ALA A 85 -7.32 0.06 19.25
CA ALA A 85 -8.69 0.54 19.18
C ALA A 85 -9.12 0.76 17.73
N ALA A 86 -8.26 1.37 16.91
CA ALA A 86 -8.49 1.53 15.47
C ALA A 86 -8.62 0.17 14.76
N ALA A 87 -7.77 -0.80 15.10
CA ALA A 87 -7.82 -2.15 14.55
C ALA A 87 -9.13 -2.87 14.87
N ARG A 88 -9.63 -2.75 16.12
CA ARG A 88 -10.94 -3.27 16.52
C ARG A 88 -12.07 -2.58 15.76
N PHE A 89 -12.03 -1.25 15.66
CA PHE A 89 -13.05 -0.48 14.93
C PHE A 89 -13.11 -0.84 13.44
N MET A 90 -11.95 -1.07 12.82
CA MET A 90 -11.86 -1.42 11.39
C MET A 90 -11.91 -2.93 11.12
N GLU A 91 -12.06 -3.74 12.18
CA GLU A 91 -12.13 -5.20 12.12
C GLU A 91 -10.93 -5.84 11.39
N VAL A 92 -9.72 -5.39 11.73
CA VAL A 92 -8.45 -5.92 11.25
C VAL A 92 -7.50 -6.20 12.42
N THR A 93 -6.39 -6.88 12.15
CA THR A 93 -5.36 -7.07 13.17
C THR A 93 -4.51 -5.80 13.30
N ASP A 94 -4.18 -5.46 14.54
CA ASP A 94 -3.28 -4.36 14.90
C ASP A 94 -1.91 -4.49 14.22
N LYS A 95 -1.36 -5.71 14.11
CA LYS A 95 -0.09 -5.97 13.38
C LYS A 95 -0.11 -5.47 11.94
N ARG A 96 -1.26 -5.54 11.25
CA ARG A 96 -1.39 -5.04 9.87
C ARG A 96 -1.41 -3.52 9.85
N LEU A 97 -2.05 -2.88 10.82
CA LEU A 97 -2.05 -1.43 10.96
C LEU A 97 -0.67 -0.89 11.34
N TRP A 98 0.05 -1.55 12.25
CA TRP A 98 1.43 -1.19 12.60
C TRP A 98 2.36 -1.22 11.39
N ARG A 99 2.33 -2.29 10.57
CA ARG A 99 3.13 -2.35 9.32
C ARG A 99 2.83 -1.22 8.35
N MET A 100 1.56 -0.80 8.28
CA MET A 100 1.14 0.31 7.43
C MET A 100 1.61 1.65 8.00
N LEU A 101 1.46 1.87 9.31
CA LEU A 101 1.95 3.05 10.01
C LEU A 101 3.48 3.20 9.86
N GLU A 102 4.22 2.13 10.15
CA GLU A 102 5.68 2.07 10.00
C GLU A 102 6.11 2.42 8.57
N TYR A 103 5.41 1.88 7.56
CA TYR A 103 5.69 2.22 6.17
C TYR A 103 5.60 3.74 5.94
N TYR A 104 4.50 4.38 6.36
CA TYR A 104 4.32 5.82 6.13
C TYR A 104 5.26 6.69 6.98
N VAL A 105 5.55 6.29 8.22
CA VAL A 105 6.53 6.99 9.07
C VAL A 105 7.92 6.91 8.46
N GLN A 106 8.35 5.72 8.04
CA GLN A 106 9.67 5.54 7.41
C GLN A 106 9.82 6.36 6.13
N GLN A 107 8.81 6.38 5.26
CA GLN A 107 8.83 7.19 4.04
C GLN A 107 8.95 8.70 4.30
N ASN A 108 8.40 9.19 5.42
CA ASN A 108 8.55 10.59 5.82
C ASN A 108 9.91 10.86 6.46
N LEU A 109 10.37 9.99 7.35
CA LEU A 109 11.66 10.13 8.03
C LEU A 109 12.83 10.16 7.04
N THR A 110 12.77 9.41 5.94
CA THR A 110 13.80 9.45 4.90
C THR A 110 13.93 10.81 4.21
N GLN A 111 12.95 11.69 4.33
CA GLN A 111 12.97 13.04 3.78
C GLN A 111 13.52 14.07 4.77
N TRP A 112 13.69 13.70 6.04
CA TRP A 112 14.18 14.60 7.07
C TRP A 112 15.70 14.58 7.10
N ASP A 113 16.32 15.74 6.88
CA ASP A 113 17.73 15.92 7.20
C ASP A 113 17.89 16.21 8.70
N LEU A 114 18.32 15.19 9.44
CA LEU A 114 18.55 15.28 10.89
C LEU A 114 20.03 15.53 11.23
N SER A 115 20.90 15.78 10.24
CA SER A 115 22.34 15.96 10.45
C SER A 115 22.70 17.16 11.34
N ALA A 116 21.83 18.17 11.36
CA ALA A 116 21.97 19.37 12.17
C ALA A 116 21.34 19.26 13.58
N VAL A 117 20.60 18.18 13.87
CA VAL A 117 20.01 17.99 15.21
C VAL A 117 21.14 17.79 16.23
N ARG A 118 21.08 18.53 17.34
CA ARG A 118 22.08 18.50 18.42
C ARG A 118 21.49 18.21 19.80
N LYS A 119 20.17 18.39 19.96
CA LYS A 119 19.45 18.18 21.21
C LYS A 119 18.09 17.56 20.87
N LEU A 120 17.72 16.54 21.64
CA LEU A 120 16.42 15.89 21.59
C LEU A 120 15.78 16.09 22.97
N ALA A 121 14.58 16.68 23.01
CA ALA A 121 13.76 16.71 24.21
C ALA A 121 12.59 15.74 24.01
N LEU A 122 12.33 14.92 25.02
CA LEU A 122 11.19 14.02 25.06
C LEU A 122 10.23 14.57 26.13
N ASP A 123 8.96 14.65 25.78
CA ASP A 123 7.88 15.09 26.66
C ASP A 123 6.81 13.99 26.70
N GLU A 124 6.05 13.93 27.79
CA GLU A 124 5.01 12.90 28.02
C GLU A 124 3.65 13.25 27.42
#